data_AF-A0A0E3S3M8-F1
#
_entry.id   AF-A0A0E3S3M8-F1
#
_cell.length_a   1.000
_cell.length_b   1.000
_cell.length_c   1.000
_cell.angle_alpha   90.00
_cell.angle_beta   90.00
_cell.angle_gamma   90.00
#
_symmetry.space_group_name_H-M   'P 1'
#
loop_
_entity.id
_entity.type
_entity.pdbx_description
1 polymer ?
#
loop_
_entity_poly.entity_id
_entity_poly.type
_entity_poly.pdbx_seq_one_letter_code
_entity_poly.pdbx_strand_id
1 'polypeptide(L)'
;MLVFVINQNKKPLMPCKPSKARKLLQAGKAKVVRNTPFTIKLLFGSSGYTQPVIAGMDTGSKVMGCAAIANGKVLYQSEIYLRENVSKKMEQRKMYRRTRRGRKTRYRPARFDNRGNSRREGRLAPSIKSKLEAHFRENMFVESLLPVTGWKVELASFDIHKITNPEVSGVGYQEGDLKGFYNVKAYVLDRDGYTCQHCRGKSKDSRLHCHHIVFRSNHGSDAPENLITLCETCHKALHNGEFKLSGSKSKTKHATEIGIIKSQIQKSGWNFAETFGYETKYRREQVLKLIKTHYFDAVAICCRDDQNVEVEDRFF
;
A
#
# COMPACT_ATOMS: atom_id res chain seq x y z
N MET A 1 -17.81 -18.10 -15.22
CA MET A 1 -18.30 -16.74 -15.53
C MET A 1 -19.68 -16.54 -14.95
N LEU A 2 -19.74 -15.75 -13.90
CA LEU A 2 -20.96 -15.36 -13.22
C LEU A 2 -21.47 -14.00 -13.69
N VAL A 3 -22.79 -13.78 -13.59
CA VAL A 3 -23.42 -12.47 -13.79
C VAL A 3 -23.92 -11.96 -12.46
N PHE A 4 -23.45 -10.78 -12.06
CA PHE A 4 -23.85 -10.16 -10.81
C PHE A 4 -25.26 -9.59 -10.94
N VAL A 5 -26.07 -9.72 -9.88
CA VAL A 5 -27.49 -9.39 -9.91
C VAL A 5 -27.79 -8.42 -8.77
N ILE A 6 -28.45 -7.32 -9.09
CA ILE A 6 -28.93 -6.34 -8.13
C ILE A 6 -30.46 -6.31 -8.20
N ASN A 7 -31.12 -6.22 -7.06
CA ASN A 7 -32.59 -6.11 -7.02
C ASN A 7 -33.09 -4.71 -7.44
N GLN A 8 -34.41 -4.55 -7.53
CA GLN A 8 -35.04 -3.26 -7.86
C GLN A 8 -34.66 -2.13 -6.89
N ASN A 9 -34.38 -2.46 -5.62
CA ASN A 9 -34.02 -1.56 -4.53
C ASN A 9 -32.51 -1.30 -4.41
N LYS A 10 -31.71 -1.67 -5.43
CA LYS A 10 -30.24 -1.51 -5.45
C LYS A 10 -29.47 -2.33 -4.39
N LYS A 11 -30.08 -3.37 -3.81
CA LYS A 11 -29.37 -4.32 -2.94
C LYS A 11 -28.81 -5.49 -3.77
N PRO A 12 -27.56 -5.93 -3.53
CA PRO A 12 -26.98 -7.05 -4.24
C PRO A 12 -27.71 -8.36 -3.90
N LEU A 13 -27.77 -9.26 -4.87
CA LEU A 13 -28.26 -10.63 -4.74
C LEU A 13 -27.15 -11.61 -5.12
N MET A 14 -27.39 -12.90 -4.90
CA MET A 14 -26.48 -13.93 -5.39
C MET A 14 -26.33 -13.85 -6.92
N PRO A 15 -25.11 -14.01 -7.45
CA PRO A 15 -24.88 -14.00 -8.88
C PRO A 15 -25.55 -15.21 -9.55
N CYS A 16 -25.77 -15.10 -10.85
CA CYS A 16 -26.43 -16.14 -11.62
C CYS A 16 -25.63 -16.58 -12.85
N LYS A 17 -25.99 -17.74 -13.42
CA LYS A 17 -25.40 -18.24 -14.66
C LYS A 17 -25.74 -17.29 -15.83
N PRO A 18 -24.84 -17.11 -16.81
CA PRO A 18 -25.08 -16.25 -17.98
C PRO A 18 -26.34 -16.61 -18.77
N SER A 19 -26.71 -17.90 -18.82
CA SER A 19 -27.93 -18.38 -19.46
C SER A 19 -29.20 -17.79 -18.81
N LYS A 20 -29.24 -17.70 -17.47
CA LYS A 20 -30.35 -17.10 -16.74
C LYS A 20 -30.40 -15.58 -16.97
N ALA A 21 -29.26 -14.91 -16.89
CA ALA A 21 -29.15 -13.48 -17.16
C ALA A 21 -29.65 -13.13 -18.57
N ARG A 22 -29.26 -13.90 -19.60
CA ARG A 22 -29.72 -13.71 -20.98
C ARG A 22 -31.24 -13.82 -21.09
N LYS A 23 -31.84 -14.87 -20.51
CA LYS A 23 -33.30 -15.05 -20.50
C LYS A 23 -34.02 -13.87 -19.83
N LEU A 24 -33.48 -13.37 -18.71
CA LEU A 24 -34.04 -12.21 -18.02
C LEU A 24 -33.97 -10.92 -18.85
N LEU A 25 -32.87 -10.71 -19.56
CA LEU A 25 -32.68 -9.55 -20.44
C LEU A 25 -33.60 -9.62 -21.67
N GLN A 26 -33.69 -10.79 -22.33
CA GLN A 26 -34.57 -11.00 -23.48
C GLN A 26 -36.05 -10.83 -23.12
N ALA A 27 -36.44 -11.24 -21.91
CA ALA A 27 -37.80 -11.07 -21.41
C ALA A 27 -38.10 -9.65 -20.87
N GLY A 28 -37.16 -8.69 -20.96
CA GLY A 28 -37.34 -7.34 -20.44
C GLY A 28 -37.45 -7.23 -18.91
N LYS A 29 -37.10 -8.30 -18.18
CA LYS A 29 -37.24 -8.37 -16.71
C LYS A 29 -36.02 -7.83 -15.95
N ALA A 30 -34.93 -7.55 -16.66
CA ALA A 30 -33.71 -6.98 -16.11
C ALA A 30 -33.11 -5.97 -17.09
N LYS A 31 -32.27 -5.08 -16.57
CA LYS A 31 -31.46 -4.16 -17.38
C LYS A 31 -29.99 -4.27 -17.04
N VAL A 32 -29.12 -4.07 -18.02
CA VAL A 32 -27.67 -3.99 -17.78
C VAL A 32 -27.36 -2.69 -17.05
N VAL A 33 -26.61 -2.78 -15.95
CA VAL A 33 -26.10 -1.61 -15.21
C VAL A 33 -24.60 -1.43 -15.48
N ARG A 34 -23.90 -2.52 -15.76
CA ARG A 34 -22.45 -2.50 -15.95
C ARG A 34 -21.95 -3.66 -16.79
N ASN A 35 -20.88 -3.41 -17.54
CA ASN A 35 -20.26 -4.41 -18.42
C ASN A 35 -19.16 -5.24 -17.72
N THR A 36 -18.39 -4.62 -16.82
CA THR A 36 -17.24 -5.29 -16.18
C THR A 36 -17.14 -4.95 -14.71
N PRO A 37 -17.24 -5.94 -13.82
CA PRO A 37 -17.96 -7.20 -13.98
C PRO A 37 -19.38 -7.03 -14.54
N PHE A 38 -19.84 -7.97 -15.36
CA PHE A 38 -21.16 -7.88 -15.99
C PHE A 38 -22.25 -7.95 -14.92
N THR A 39 -23.05 -6.89 -14.81
CA THR A 39 -24.03 -6.71 -13.73
C THR A 39 -25.38 -6.31 -14.30
N ILE A 40 -26.42 -7.04 -13.90
CA ILE A 40 -27.81 -6.75 -14.26
C ILE A 40 -28.60 -6.31 -13.03
N LYS A 41 -29.57 -5.43 -13.25
CA LYS A 41 -30.55 -5.02 -12.25
C LYS A 41 -31.93 -5.57 -12.60
N LEU A 42 -32.57 -6.28 -11.68
CA LEU A 42 -33.93 -6.77 -11.82
C LEU A 42 -34.92 -5.60 -11.77
N LEU A 43 -35.95 -5.67 -12.60
CA LEU A 43 -37.04 -4.68 -12.67
C LEU A 43 -38.30 -5.14 -11.92
N PHE A 44 -38.23 -6.29 -11.26
CA PHE A 44 -39.32 -6.88 -10.48
C PHE A 44 -38.85 -7.28 -9.08
N GLY A 45 -39.81 -7.53 -8.19
CA GLY A 45 -39.55 -7.99 -6.82
C GLY A 45 -38.92 -9.39 -6.78
N SER A 46 -37.98 -9.60 -5.87
CA SER A 46 -37.35 -10.90 -5.62
C SER A 46 -37.43 -11.21 -4.12
N SER A 47 -37.51 -12.50 -3.77
CA SER A 47 -37.53 -12.98 -2.38
C SER A 47 -36.31 -12.56 -1.57
N GLY A 48 -35.21 -12.16 -2.23
CA GLY A 48 -34.03 -11.64 -1.55
C GLY A 48 -33.21 -12.69 -0.79
N TYR A 49 -33.46 -13.99 -1.05
CA TYR A 49 -32.69 -15.06 -0.44
C TYR A 49 -31.23 -14.97 -0.86
N THR A 50 -30.34 -14.89 0.13
CA THR A 50 -28.89 -14.78 -0.05
C THR A 50 -28.19 -15.86 0.74
N GLN A 51 -26.96 -16.16 0.34
CA GLN A 51 -26.09 -17.09 1.05
C GLN A 51 -24.95 -16.29 1.69
N PRO A 52 -24.32 -16.79 2.77
CA PRO A 52 -23.15 -16.14 3.33
C PRO A 52 -22.02 -16.02 2.30
N VAL A 53 -21.55 -14.80 2.10
CA VAL A 53 -20.41 -14.48 1.24
C VAL A 53 -19.30 -13.91 2.11
N ILE A 54 -18.13 -14.55 2.08
CA ILE A 54 -16.93 -14.05 2.74
C ILE A 54 -16.05 -13.38 1.69
N ALA A 55 -15.72 -12.11 1.91
CA ALA A 55 -14.81 -11.37 1.08
C ALA A 55 -13.43 -11.25 1.75
N GLY A 56 -12.37 -11.28 0.96
CA GLY A 56 -10.98 -11.30 1.39
C GLY A 56 -10.18 -10.25 0.65
N MET A 57 -9.32 -9.52 1.37
CA MET A 57 -8.47 -8.49 0.79
C MET A 57 -7.01 -8.65 1.23
N ASP A 58 -6.12 -8.79 0.24
CA ASP A 58 -4.67 -8.68 0.43
C ASP A 58 -4.27 -7.19 0.37
N THR A 59 -3.65 -6.69 1.45
CA THR A 59 -3.23 -5.29 1.52
C THR A 59 -1.84 -5.09 0.95
N GLY A 60 -1.80 -4.50 -0.24
CA GLY A 60 -0.57 -4.24 -0.97
C GLY A 60 -0.27 -2.74 -1.17
N SER A 61 1.01 -2.41 -1.40
CA SER A 61 1.42 -1.00 -1.65
C SER A 61 1.49 -0.66 -3.14
N LYS A 62 1.55 -1.67 -4.02
CA LYS A 62 1.57 -1.50 -5.48
C LYS A 62 0.36 -2.15 -6.14
N VAL A 63 0.09 -3.38 -5.76
CA VAL A 63 -1.06 -4.16 -6.23
C VAL A 63 -1.73 -4.70 -4.98
N MET A 64 -3.05 -4.62 -4.94
CA MET A 64 -3.85 -5.24 -3.89
C MET A 64 -4.76 -6.28 -4.53
N GLY A 65 -4.98 -7.39 -3.83
CA GLY A 65 -5.87 -8.45 -4.27
C GLY A 65 -7.20 -8.38 -3.54
N CYS A 66 -8.29 -8.68 -4.22
CA CYS A 66 -9.58 -8.86 -3.58
C CYS A 66 -10.28 -10.10 -4.12
N ALA A 67 -10.99 -10.83 -3.27
CA ALA A 67 -11.80 -11.97 -3.66
C ALA A 67 -13.07 -12.08 -2.82
N ALA A 68 -14.05 -12.83 -3.30
CA ALA A 68 -15.23 -13.20 -2.54
C ALA A 68 -15.66 -14.63 -2.85
N ILE A 69 -15.97 -15.40 -1.80
CA ILE A 69 -16.28 -16.83 -1.87
C ILE A 69 -17.62 -17.10 -1.19
N ALA A 70 -18.40 -18.00 -1.79
CA ALA A 70 -19.58 -18.60 -1.16
C ALA A 70 -19.65 -20.09 -1.50
N ASN A 71 -20.05 -20.93 -0.54
CA ASN A 71 -20.22 -22.38 -0.73
C ASN A 71 -19.04 -23.07 -1.44
N GLY A 72 -17.81 -22.69 -1.12
CA GLY A 72 -16.61 -23.28 -1.72
C GLY A 72 -16.38 -22.90 -3.18
N LYS A 73 -17.00 -21.83 -3.70
CA LYS A 73 -16.76 -21.32 -5.05
C LYS A 73 -16.36 -19.85 -5.02
N VAL A 74 -15.38 -19.48 -5.83
CA VAL A 74 -15.01 -18.07 -6.04
C VAL A 74 -16.09 -17.39 -6.86
N LEU A 75 -16.71 -16.35 -6.30
CA LEU A 75 -17.72 -15.54 -6.98
C LEU A 75 -17.10 -14.31 -7.67
N TYR A 76 -16.03 -13.78 -7.08
CA TYR A 76 -15.34 -12.57 -7.52
C TYR A 76 -13.86 -12.67 -7.16
N GLN A 77 -13.00 -12.20 -8.05
CA GLN A 77 -11.58 -12.02 -7.80
C GLN A 77 -11.06 -10.86 -8.66
N SER A 78 -10.19 -10.02 -8.10
CA SER A 78 -9.64 -8.84 -8.77
C SER A 78 -8.22 -8.50 -8.32
N GLU A 79 -7.49 -7.84 -9.21
CA GLU A 79 -6.21 -7.19 -8.88
C GLU A 79 -6.28 -5.68 -9.16
N ILE A 80 -6.04 -4.88 -8.13
CA ILE A 80 -6.11 -3.43 -8.23
C ILE A 80 -4.69 -2.86 -8.20
N TYR A 81 -4.30 -2.29 -9.34
CA TYR A 81 -3.04 -1.58 -9.49
C TYR A 81 -3.15 -0.18 -8.87
N LEU A 82 -2.42 0.03 -7.78
CA LEU A 82 -2.41 1.27 -7.02
C LEU A 82 -1.58 2.34 -7.71
N ARG A 83 -2.00 3.59 -7.53
CA ARG A 83 -1.38 4.73 -8.19
C ARG A 83 -0.03 5.12 -7.56
N GLU A 84 1.06 4.94 -8.31
CA GLU A 84 2.41 5.27 -7.83
C GLU A 84 2.90 6.69 -8.20
N ASN A 85 2.29 7.33 -9.19
CA ASN A 85 2.77 8.62 -9.73
C ASN A 85 2.34 9.87 -8.92
N VAL A 86 1.69 9.70 -7.77
CA VAL A 86 1.18 10.81 -6.96
C VAL A 86 2.31 11.73 -6.51
N SER A 87 3.41 11.17 -6.00
CA SER A 87 4.56 11.94 -5.52
C SER A 87 5.17 12.81 -6.63
N LYS A 88 5.38 12.23 -7.82
CA LYS A 88 5.91 12.93 -9.00
C LYS A 88 4.99 14.09 -9.42
N LYS A 89 3.67 13.88 -9.44
CA LYS A 89 2.70 14.94 -9.76
C LYS A 89 2.67 16.04 -8.70
N MET A 90 2.82 15.69 -7.41
CA MET A 90 2.89 16.68 -6.32
C MET A 90 4.16 17.52 -6.39
N GLU A 91 5.29 16.91 -6.76
CA GLU A 91 6.55 17.59 -7.01
C GLU A 91 6.46 18.54 -8.21
N GLN A 92 5.93 18.07 -9.34
CA GLN A 92 5.70 18.90 -10.52
C GLN A 92 4.79 20.10 -10.19
N ARG A 93 3.71 19.87 -9.44
CA ARG A 93 2.82 20.94 -8.96
C ARG A 93 3.54 21.93 -8.04
N LYS A 94 4.50 21.48 -7.23
CA LYS A 94 5.36 22.34 -6.39
C LYS A 94 6.30 23.18 -7.26
N MET A 95 6.95 22.55 -8.24
CA MET A 95 7.85 23.20 -9.19
C MET A 95 7.14 24.31 -9.97
N TYR A 96 5.99 24.03 -10.60
CA TYR A 96 5.22 25.04 -11.33
C TYR A 96 4.81 26.23 -10.46
N ARG A 97 4.42 25.96 -9.20
CA ARG A 97 4.12 27.03 -8.23
C ARG A 97 5.35 27.87 -7.90
N ARG A 98 6.53 27.26 -7.74
CA ARG A 98 7.81 27.96 -7.51
C ARG A 98 8.18 28.82 -8.71
N THR A 99 8.17 28.26 -9.92
CA THR A 99 8.50 28.96 -11.16
C THR A 99 7.57 30.15 -11.42
N ARG A 100 6.26 29.98 -11.20
CA ARG A 100 5.29 31.10 -11.31
C ARG A 100 5.63 32.23 -10.33
N ARG A 101 5.91 31.91 -9.06
CA ARG A 101 6.25 32.91 -8.04
C ARG A 101 7.55 33.64 -8.38
N GLY A 102 8.59 32.92 -8.82
CA GLY A 102 9.84 33.55 -9.25
C GLY A 102 9.63 34.55 -10.40
N ARG A 103 8.78 34.22 -11.37
CA ARG A 103 8.50 35.09 -12.52
C ARG A 103 7.53 36.25 -12.24
N LYS A 104 6.54 36.04 -11.36
CA LYS A 104 5.39 36.97 -11.20
C LYS A 104 5.31 37.66 -9.84
N THR A 105 6.12 37.26 -8.86
CA THR A 105 6.07 37.82 -7.50
C THR A 105 7.48 38.11 -6.98
N ARG A 106 8.09 39.20 -7.47
CA ARG A 106 9.50 39.58 -7.29
C ARG A 106 9.91 39.84 -5.82
N TYR A 107 8.96 40.23 -4.97
CA TYR A 107 9.20 40.57 -3.55
C TYR A 107 8.30 39.80 -2.58
N ARG A 108 7.82 38.61 -2.95
CA ARG A 108 6.94 37.83 -2.06
C ARG A 108 7.77 37.13 -0.97
N PRO A 109 7.59 37.47 0.32
CA PRO A 109 8.29 36.78 1.41
C PRO A 109 7.85 35.32 1.53
N ALA A 110 8.76 34.47 1.99
CA ALA A 110 8.44 33.08 2.33
C ALA A 110 7.50 33.06 3.54
N ARG A 111 6.42 32.29 3.45
CA ARG A 111 5.44 32.13 4.53
C ARG A 111 5.54 30.72 5.10
N PHE A 112 6.52 30.50 5.99
CA PHE A 112 6.75 29.19 6.60
C PHE A 112 5.61 28.79 7.54
N ASP A 113 4.98 29.78 8.19
CA ASP A 113 3.90 29.58 9.15
C ASP A 113 2.54 29.27 8.50
N ASN A 114 2.36 29.68 7.22
CA ASN A 114 1.13 29.44 6.46
C ASN A 114 1.05 28.00 5.91
N ARG A 115 1.51 27.02 6.69
CA ARG A 115 1.50 25.59 6.38
C ARG A 115 0.48 24.84 7.22
N GLY A 116 -0.70 25.42 7.48
CA GLY A 116 -1.77 24.77 8.26
C GLY A 116 -2.12 23.37 7.75
N ASN A 117 -2.28 23.21 6.43
CA ASN A 117 -2.49 21.89 5.82
C ASN A 117 -1.35 20.89 6.05
N SER A 118 -0.14 21.35 6.37
CA SER A 118 0.99 20.46 6.65
C SER A 118 1.13 20.07 8.11
N ARG A 119 0.63 20.91 9.01
CA ARG A 119 0.68 20.73 10.48
C ARG A 119 -0.62 20.15 11.04
N ARG A 120 -1.64 19.96 10.20
CA ARG A 120 -2.93 19.38 10.61
C ARG A 120 -2.72 17.99 11.21
N GLU A 121 -3.32 17.76 12.36
CA GLU A 121 -3.37 16.45 13.01
C GLU A 121 -4.08 15.41 12.13
N GLY A 122 -3.64 14.16 12.17
CA GLY A 122 -4.19 13.08 11.34
C GLY A 122 -3.89 13.21 9.84
N ARG A 123 -2.98 14.11 9.43
CA ARG A 123 -2.64 14.29 8.03
C ARG A 123 -1.89 13.08 7.47
N LEU A 124 -2.51 12.42 6.49
CA LEU A 124 -1.83 11.44 5.64
C LEU A 124 -1.14 12.09 4.44
N ALA A 125 0.00 11.53 4.05
CA ALA A 125 0.65 11.91 2.80
C ALA A 125 -0.29 11.62 1.61
N PRO A 126 -0.35 12.48 0.56
CA PRO A 126 -1.27 12.29 -0.56
C PRO A 126 -1.14 10.93 -1.27
N SER A 127 0.08 10.36 -1.33
CA SER A 127 0.33 9.03 -1.87
C SER A 127 -0.35 7.94 -1.03
N ILE A 128 -0.13 7.96 0.29
CA ILE A 128 -0.74 7.04 1.24
C ILE A 128 -2.26 7.17 1.22
N LYS A 129 -2.78 8.40 1.26
CA LYS A 129 -4.22 8.68 1.20
C LYS A 129 -4.84 8.07 -0.05
N SER A 130 -4.23 8.26 -1.21
CA SER A 130 -4.71 7.68 -2.48
C SER A 130 -4.71 6.15 -2.47
N LYS A 131 -3.75 5.51 -1.79
CA LYS A 131 -3.69 4.04 -1.66
C LYS A 131 -4.77 3.55 -0.69
N LEU A 132 -4.90 4.18 0.46
CA LEU A 132 -5.93 3.86 1.46
C LEU A 132 -7.35 4.00 0.88
N GLU A 133 -7.64 5.10 0.18
CA GLU A 133 -8.93 5.30 -0.51
C GLU A 133 -9.18 4.28 -1.61
N ALA A 134 -8.14 3.70 -2.22
CA ALA A 134 -8.33 2.60 -3.18
C ALA A 134 -8.84 1.33 -2.48
N HIS A 135 -8.37 1.03 -1.27
CA HIS A 135 -8.84 -0.12 -0.51
C HIS A 135 -10.32 0.02 -0.14
N PHE A 136 -10.73 1.18 0.37
CA PHE A 136 -12.14 1.45 0.69
C PHE A 136 -13.03 1.45 -0.56
N ARG A 137 -12.54 1.98 -1.68
CA ARG A 137 -13.28 1.92 -2.96
C ARG A 137 -13.50 0.48 -3.39
N GLU A 138 -12.50 -0.39 -3.28
CA GLU A 138 -12.66 -1.80 -3.61
C GLU A 138 -13.65 -2.49 -2.67
N ASN A 139 -13.57 -2.24 -1.36
CA ASN A 139 -14.54 -2.76 -0.40
C ASN A 139 -15.99 -2.38 -0.79
N MET A 140 -16.27 -1.08 -0.89
CA MET A 140 -17.60 -0.59 -1.28
C MET A 140 -18.05 -1.13 -2.64
N PHE A 141 -17.09 -1.34 -3.53
CA PHE A 141 -17.35 -1.86 -4.86
C PHE A 141 -17.76 -3.34 -4.83
N VAL A 142 -17.10 -4.19 -4.06
CA VAL A 142 -17.51 -5.60 -3.86
C VAL A 142 -18.86 -5.68 -3.16
N GLU A 143 -19.10 -4.87 -2.14
CA GLU A 143 -20.39 -4.79 -1.43
C GLU A 143 -21.54 -4.31 -2.34
N SER A 144 -21.22 -3.55 -3.40
CA SER A 144 -22.23 -3.17 -4.40
C SER A 144 -22.65 -4.32 -5.32
N LEU A 145 -21.85 -5.39 -5.40
CA LEU A 145 -22.04 -6.52 -6.31
C LEU A 145 -22.56 -7.77 -5.63
N LEU A 146 -22.11 -8.03 -4.41
CA LEU A 146 -22.36 -9.26 -3.67
C LEU A 146 -22.92 -8.96 -2.28
N PRO A 147 -23.81 -9.81 -1.76
CA PRO A 147 -24.31 -9.71 -0.39
C PRO A 147 -23.23 -10.22 0.59
N VAL A 148 -22.17 -9.43 0.79
CA VAL A 148 -21.06 -9.76 1.68
C VAL A 148 -21.55 -9.82 3.13
N THR A 149 -21.30 -10.95 3.79
CA THR A 149 -21.66 -11.16 5.21
C THR A 149 -20.48 -10.92 6.15
N GLY A 150 -19.25 -11.01 5.65
CA GLY A 150 -18.06 -10.78 6.44
C GLY A 150 -16.83 -10.54 5.59
N TRP A 151 -15.92 -9.73 6.13
CA TRP A 151 -14.63 -9.42 5.52
C TRP A 151 -13.48 -10.08 6.28
N LYS A 152 -12.48 -10.52 5.56
CA LYS A 152 -11.17 -10.92 6.08
C LYS A 152 -10.10 -10.07 5.39
N VAL A 153 -9.18 -9.51 6.16
CA VAL A 153 -8.15 -8.61 5.62
C VAL A 153 -6.79 -9.03 6.15
N GLU A 154 -5.80 -9.11 5.27
CA GLU A 154 -4.42 -9.38 5.68
C GLU A 154 -3.79 -8.13 6.28
N LEU A 155 -4.00 -7.91 7.58
CA LEU A 155 -3.42 -6.79 8.33
C LEU A 155 -2.32 -7.24 9.29
N ALA A 156 -2.39 -8.45 9.82
CA ALA A 156 -1.48 -8.83 10.87
C ALA A 156 -0.05 -9.04 10.33
N SER A 157 0.90 -8.36 10.96
CA SER A 157 2.33 -8.52 10.73
C SER A 157 3.01 -8.79 12.06
N PHE A 158 3.92 -9.76 12.12
CA PHE A 158 4.73 -9.98 13.32
C PHE A 158 5.54 -8.73 13.64
N ASP A 159 5.34 -8.21 14.85
CA ASP A 159 6.18 -7.14 15.36
C ASP A 159 7.45 -7.73 15.97
N ILE A 160 8.46 -7.93 15.13
CA ILE A 160 9.76 -8.49 15.53
C ILE A 160 10.39 -7.63 16.63
N HIS A 161 10.19 -6.31 16.60
CA HIS A 161 10.77 -5.42 17.59
C HIS A 161 10.10 -5.58 18.96
N LYS A 162 8.79 -5.80 18.99
CA LYS A 162 8.04 -6.12 20.22
C LYS A 162 8.34 -7.53 20.74
N ILE A 163 8.67 -8.48 19.87
CA ILE A 163 9.12 -9.82 20.29
C ILE A 163 10.47 -9.72 20.99
N THR A 164 11.42 -8.97 20.42
CA THR A 164 12.76 -8.78 21.01
C THR A 164 12.74 -7.86 22.23
N ASN A 165 11.88 -6.83 22.22
CA ASN A 165 11.72 -5.88 23.32
C ASN A 165 10.23 -5.67 23.63
N PRO A 166 9.63 -6.48 24.52
CA PRO A 166 8.20 -6.43 24.83
C PRO A 166 7.69 -5.08 25.34
N GLU A 167 8.55 -4.27 25.96
CA GLU A 167 8.18 -2.97 26.53
C GLU A 167 8.18 -1.83 25.51
N VAL A 168 8.62 -2.08 24.27
CA VAL A 168 8.72 -1.04 23.27
C VAL A 168 7.34 -0.51 22.88
N SER A 169 7.14 0.79 23.10
CA SER A 169 5.89 1.49 22.84
C SER A 169 6.15 2.91 22.34
N GLY A 170 5.23 3.42 21.51
CA GLY A 170 5.23 4.80 21.04
C GLY A 170 6.55 5.25 20.40
N VAL A 171 7.25 6.16 21.07
CA VAL A 171 8.50 6.78 20.60
C VAL A 171 9.66 5.77 20.55
N GLY A 172 9.60 4.69 21.33
CA GLY A 172 10.61 3.63 21.32
C GLY A 172 10.79 2.95 19.96
N TYR A 173 9.75 2.89 19.13
CA TYR A 173 9.86 2.41 17.74
C TYR A 173 10.58 3.39 16.81
N GLN A 174 10.63 4.68 17.16
CA GLN A 174 11.20 5.74 16.33
C GLN A 174 12.66 6.04 16.70
N GLU A 175 13.04 5.80 17.95
CA GLU A 175 14.38 6.13 18.45
C GLU A 175 15.45 5.19 17.88
N GLY A 176 15.18 3.88 17.75
CA GLY A 176 16.08 2.91 17.12
C GLY A 176 17.56 3.09 17.48
N ASP A 177 18.45 2.91 16.50
CA ASP A 177 19.90 3.13 16.67
C ASP A 177 20.27 4.62 16.85
N LEU A 178 19.35 5.55 16.57
CA LEU A 178 19.55 6.99 16.69
C LEU A 178 19.35 7.50 18.13
N LYS A 179 18.93 6.62 19.05
CA LYS A 179 18.69 6.96 20.44
C LYS A 179 19.96 7.56 21.07
N GLY A 180 19.84 8.76 21.63
CA GLY A 180 20.96 9.49 22.25
C GLY A 180 21.67 10.48 21.32
N PHE A 181 21.34 10.52 20.02
CA PHE A 181 21.92 11.49 19.08
C PHE A 181 20.95 12.62 18.73
N TYR A 182 21.45 13.85 18.65
CA TYR A 182 20.65 15.03 18.30
C TYR A 182 20.07 14.96 16.88
N ASN A 183 20.81 14.39 15.92
CA ASN A 183 20.35 14.19 14.55
C ASN A 183 21.10 13.03 13.88
N VAL A 184 20.58 12.59 12.73
CA VAL A 184 21.17 11.51 11.92
C VAL A 184 22.62 11.79 11.53
N LYS A 185 22.99 13.05 11.29
CA LYS A 185 24.36 13.43 10.95
C LYS A 185 25.32 13.15 12.12
N ALA A 186 24.93 13.49 13.35
CA ALA A 186 25.72 13.24 14.55
C ALA A 186 25.93 11.73 14.75
N TYR A 187 24.87 10.94 14.61
CA TYR A 187 24.96 9.48 14.65
C TYR A 187 25.91 8.92 13.58
N VAL A 188 25.79 9.37 12.32
CA VAL A 188 26.64 8.87 11.22
C VAL A 188 28.11 9.23 11.44
N LEU A 189 28.40 10.45 11.93
CA LEU A 189 29.76 10.86 12.26
C LEU A 189 30.34 10.02 13.40
N ASP A 190 29.56 9.77 14.45
CA ASP A 190 29.97 8.96 15.60
C ASP A 190 30.21 7.49 15.21
N ARG A 191 29.26 6.88 14.50
CA ARG A 191 29.39 5.55 13.91
C ARG A 191 30.65 5.40 13.06
N ASP A 192 30.98 6.43 12.29
CA ASP A 192 32.14 6.46 11.40
C ASP A 192 33.43 6.90 12.12
N GLY A 193 33.40 7.04 13.46
CA GLY A 193 34.55 7.41 14.28
C GLY A 193 35.14 8.78 13.93
N TYR A 194 34.29 9.72 13.51
CA TYR A 194 34.68 11.05 13.03
C TYR A 194 35.81 11.00 11.99
N THR A 195 35.80 9.97 11.14
CA THR A 195 36.85 9.73 10.16
C THR A 195 36.24 9.50 8.78
N CYS A 196 36.90 10.03 7.74
CA CYS A 196 36.47 9.80 6.36
C CYS A 196 36.55 8.31 6.02
N GLN A 197 35.43 7.73 5.59
CA GLN A 197 35.33 6.30 5.29
C GLN A 197 35.99 5.91 3.96
N HIS A 198 36.29 6.88 3.08
CA HIS A 198 37.03 6.64 1.83
C HIS A 198 38.55 6.69 2.04
N CYS A 199 39.08 7.85 2.47
CA CYS A 199 40.53 8.03 2.59
C CYS A 199 41.09 7.65 3.96
N ARG A 200 40.25 7.40 4.97
CA ARG A 200 40.65 7.07 6.35
C ARG A 200 41.67 8.07 6.93
N GLY A 201 41.47 9.35 6.67
CA GLY A 201 42.34 10.44 7.14
C GLY A 201 43.58 10.72 6.28
N LYS A 202 43.80 9.99 5.18
CA LYS A 202 44.96 10.21 4.29
C LYS A 202 45.03 11.61 3.68
N SER A 203 43.89 12.26 3.45
CA SER A 203 43.85 13.63 2.91
C SER A 203 44.18 14.72 3.95
N LYS A 204 44.29 14.37 5.24
CA LYS A 204 44.49 15.30 6.38
C LYS A 204 43.47 16.45 6.47
N ASP A 205 42.34 16.28 5.81
CA ASP A 205 41.26 17.27 5.74
C ASP A 205 40.33 17.09 6.95
N SER A 206 40.23 18.13 7.78
CA SER A 206 39.47 18.13 9.03
C SER A 206 37.97 18.33 8.83
N ARG A 207 37.53 18.76 7.64
CA ARG A 207 36.12 19.04 7.37
C ARG A 207 35.39 17.80 6.90
N LEU A 208 34.43 17.34 7.70
CA LEU A 208 33.64 16.15 7.42
C LEU A 208 32.21 16.49 6.98
N HIS A 209 31.77 15.77 5.96
CA HIS A 209 30.44 15.83 5.37
C HIS A 209 29.77 14.47 5.45
N CYS A 210 28.48 14.48 5.77
CA CYS A 210 27.61 13.31 5.66
C CYS A 210 27.01 13.31 4.25
N HIS A 211 27.34 12.30 3.45
CA HIS A 211 26.95 12.20 2.05
C HIS A 211 26.12 10.95 1.80
N HIS A 212 25.26 10.98 0.78
CA HIS A 212 24.42 9.84 0.40
C HIS A 212 25.16 8.87 -0.54
N ILE A 213 25.37 7.63 -0.09
CA ILE A 213 25.95 6.52 -0.88
C ILE A 213 25.18 6.36 -2.20
N VAL A 214 23.87 6.13 -2.12
CA VAL A 214 22.95 6.32 -3.25
C VAL A 214 22.53 7.78 -3.26
N PHE A 215 22.90 8.52 -4.30
CA PHE A 215 22.62 9.95 -4.42
C PHE A 215 21.14 10.27 -4.26
N ARG A 216 20.85 11.43 -3.66
CA ARG A 216 19.48 11.94 -3.50
C ARG A 216 18.74 12.11 -4.83
N SER A 217 19.46 12.50 -5.90
CA SER A 217 18.93 12.56 -7.28
C SER A 217 18.45 11.20 -7.79
N ASN A 218 19.07 10.12 -7.31
CA ASN A 218 18.72 8.73 -7.63
C ASN A 218 17.76 8.09 -6.62
N HIS A 219 17.06 8.90 -5.83
CA HIS A 219 16.13 8.47 -4.78
C HIS A 219 16.77 7.74 -3.59
N GLY A 220 18.01 8.08 -3.23
CA GLY A 220 18.60 7.65 -1.96
C GLY A 220 17.83 8.14 -0.73
N SER A 221 17.76 7.31 0.30
CA SER A 221 17.12 7.63 1.59
C SER A 221 18.06 8.42 2.49
N ASP A 222 17.51 9.19 3.43
CA ASP A 222 18.26 9.81 4.53
C ASP A 222 18.49 8.84 5.71
N ALA A 223 18.24 7.54 5.51
CA ALA A 223 18.52 6.51 6.50
C ALA A 223 20.04 6.40 6.75
N PRO A 224 20.49 6.14 7.99
CA PRO A 224 21.91 6.08 8.32
C PRO A 224 22.71 5.11 7.44
N GLU A 225 22.11 3.98 7.07
CA GLU A 225 22.70 2.97 6.17
C GLU A 225 23.09 3.52 4.78
N ASN A 226 22.38 4.54 4.28
CA ASN A 226 22.67 5.18 3.00
C ASN A 226 23.56 6.43 3.16
N LEU A 227 24.01 6.72 4.37
CA LEU A 227 24.82 7.88 4.68
C LEU A 227 26.24 7.45 5.06
N ILE A 228 27.22 8.23 4.59
CA ILE A 228 28.63 7.97 4.82
C ILE A 228 29.36 9.26 5.14
N THR A 229 30.34 9.19 6.03
CA THR A 229 31.22 10.31 6.35
C THR A 229 32.36 10.42 5.34
N LEU A 230 32.46 11.56 4.68
CA LEU A 230 33.54 11.91 3.74
C LEU A 230 34.19 13.23 4.15
N CYS A 231 35.51 13.37 3.96
CA CYS A 231 36.14 14.67 4.06
C CYS A 231 35.78 15.56 2.85
N GLU A 232 35.99 16.87 2.94
CA GLU A 232 35.67 17.82 1.87
C GLU A 232 36.35 17.43 0.54
N THR A 233 37.61 16.99 0.60
CA THR A 233 38.39 16.53 -0.55
C THR A 233 37.74 15.31 -1.24
N CYS A 234 37.46 14.25 -0.49
CA CYS A 234 36.84 13.04 -1.05
C CYS A 234 35.38 13.29 -1.48
N HIS A 235 34.67 14.18 -0.79
CA HIS A 235 33.33 14.57 -1.19
C HIS A 235 33.32 15.27 -2.55
N LYS A 236 34.27 16.18 -2.82
CA LYS A 236 34.44 16.81 -4.14
C LYS A 236 34.81 15.80 -5.22
N ALA A 237 35.81 14.95 -4.95
CA ALA A 237 36.23 13.89 -5.86
C ALA A 237 35.08 12.95 -6.26
N LEU A 238 34.19 12.61 -5.31
CA LEU A 238 32.99 11.83 -5.58
C LEU A 238 32.01 12.53 -6.54
N HIS A 239 31.78 13.84 -6.37
CA HIS A 239 30.93 14.61 -7.30
C HIS A 239 31.58 14.83 -8.66
N ASN A 240 32.92 14.87 -8.71
CA ASN A 240 33.70 14.93 -9.95
C ASN A 240 33.74 13.59 -10.69
N GLY A 241 33.30 12.50 -10.06
CA GLY A 241 33.30 11.16 -10.65
C GLY A 241 34.64 10.43 -10.59
N GLU A 242 35.59 10.91 -9.77
CA GLU A 242 36.93 10.31 -9.59
C GLU A 242 36.85 8.95 -8.90
N PHE A 243 35.83 8.72 -8.08
CA PHE A 243 35.47 7.41 -7.55
C PHE A 243 33.95 7.29 -7.36
N LYS A 244 33.47 6.06 -7.14
CA LYS A 244 32.05 5.78 -6.95
C LYS A 244 31.83 5.01 -5.65
N LEU A 245 30.74 5.32 -4.98
CA LEU A 245 30.24 4.53 -3.86
C LEU A 245 29.26 3.48 -4.38
N SER A 246 29.41 2.24 -3.94
CA SER A 246 28.44 1.17 -4.20
C SER A 246 27.49 1.05 -3.01
N GLY A 247 26.19 1.26 -3.25
CA GLY A 247 25.15 1.04 -2.26
C GLY A 247 23.86 0.55 -2.90
N SER A 248 23.13 -0.29 -2.17
CA SER A 248 21.78 -0.71 -2.57
C SER A 248 20.76 0.31 -2.08
N LYS A 249 19.73 0.57 -2.90
CA LYS A 249 18.57 1.35 -2.45
C LYS A 249 17.87 0.63 -1.31
N SER A 250 17.51 1.37 -0.26
CA SER A 250 16.67 0.84 0.81
C SER A 250 15.33 0.32 0.24
N LYS A 251 14.98 -0.92 0.59
CA LYS A 251 13.75 -1.60 0.13
C LYS A 251 12.56 -1.34 1.07
N THR A 252 12.74 -0.56 2.14
CA THR A 252 11.76 -0.42 3.23
C THR A 252 10.56 0.45 2.89
N LYS A 253 10.65 1.33 1.89
CA LYS A 253 9.57 2.27 1.50
C LYS A 253 8.21 1.58 1.41
N HIS A 254 8.13 0.47 0.68
CA HIS A 254 6.87 -0.25 0.48
C HIS A 254 6.33 -0.86 1.77
N ALA A 255 7.22 -1.40 2.62
CA ALA A 255 6.85 -1.93 3.93
C ALA A 255 6.31 -0.82 4.86
N THR A 256 6.92 0.36 4.87
CA THR A 256 6.43 1.51 5.64
C THR A 256 5.06 1.98 5.13
N GLU A 257 4.88 2.08 3.81
CA GLU A 257 3.58 2.44 3.23
C GLU A 257 2.49 1.44 3.63
N ILE A 258 2.80 0.13 3.61
CA ILE A 258 1.91 -0.94 4.07
C ILE A 258 1.56 -0.79 5.54
N GLY A 259 2.55 -0.62 6.42
CA GLY A 259 2.31 -0.49 7.86
C GLY A 259 1.36 0.68 8.18
N ILE A 260 1.53 1.82 7.49
CA ILE A 260 0.63 2.97 7.64
C ILE A 260 -0.77 2.61 7.13
N ILE A 261 -0.89 2.01 5.93
CA ILE A 261 -2.20 1.63 5.36
C ILE A 261 -2.94 0.67 6.31
N LYS A 262 -2.26 -0.36 6.80
CA LYS A 262 -2.83 -1.36 7.72
C LYS A 262 -3.35 -0.72 9.01
N SER A 263 -2.54 0.14 9.62
CA SER A 263 -2.95 0.90 10.82
C SER A 263 -4.16 1.81 10.56
N GLN A 264 -4.23 2.46 9.39
CA GLN A 264 -5.37 3.32 9.05
C GLN A 264 -6.64 2.51 8.75
N ILE A 265 -6.52 1.33 8.13
CA ILE A 265 -7.64 0.41 7.93
C ILE A 265 -8.20 -0.04 9.28
N GLN A 266 -7.34 -0.44 10.21
CA GLN A 266 -7.75 -0.85 11.56
C GLN A 266 -8.49 0.26 12.33
N LYS A 267 -8.06 1.53 12.14
CA LYS A 267 -8.69 2.70 12.77
C LYS A 267 -9.95 3.21 12.04
N SER A 268 -10.32 2.63 10.90
CA SER A 268 -11.40 3.14 10.05
C SER A 268 -12.81 2.78 10.53
N GLY A 269 -12.93 1.85 11.48
CA GLY A 269 -14.23 1.29 11.92
C GLY A 269 -14.82 0.26 10.96
N TRP A 270 -14.06 -0.18 9.94
CA TRP A 270 -14.45 -1.30 9.08
C TRP A 270 -14.47 -2.60 9.90
N ASN A 271 -15.59 -3.32 9.87
CA ASN A 271 -15.73 -4.62 10.51
C ASN A 271 -15.15 -5.73 9.62
N PHE A 272 -14.02 -6.31 10.03
CA PHE A 272 -13.36 -7.41 9.36
C PHE A 272 -12.61 -8.30 10.38
N ALA A 273 -12.35 -9.55 10.00
CA ALA A 273 -11.42 -10.42 10.71
C ALA A 273 -10.00 -10.25 10.17
N GLU A 274 -9.04 -10.13 11.07
CA GLU A 274 -7.61 -10.04 10.71
C GLU A 274 -7.06 -11.42 10.32
N THR A 275 -6.17 -11.43 9.33
CA THR A 275 -5.42 -12.62 8.92
C THR A 275 -3.94 -12.29 8.81
N PHE A 276 -3.10 -13.31 9.00
CA PHE A 276 -1.65 -13.18 8.91
C PHE A 276 -1.13 -13.67 7.56
N GLY A 277 -0.10 -13.01 7.04
CA GLY A 277 0.47 -13.39 5.74
C GLY A 277 1.07 -14.80 5.68
N TYR A 278 1.52 -15.35 6.81
CA TYR A 278 2.00 -16.74 6.85
C TYR A 278 0.85 -17.74 6.68
N GLU A 279 -0.34 -17.45 7.22
CA GLU A 279 -1.54 -18.26 7.03
C GLU A 279 -2.01 -18.19 5.59
N THR A 280 -2.05 -16.99 5.01
CA THR A 280 -2.36 -16.78 3.59
C THR A 280 -1.43 -17.63 2.71
N LYS A 281 -0.12 -17.55 2.96
CA LYS A 281 0.88 -18.32 2.22
C LYS A 281 0.68 -19.83 2.37
N TYR A 282 0.49 -20.31 3.59
CA TYR A 282 0.27 -21.74 3.87
C TYR A 282 -0.98 -22.25 3.14
N ARG A 283 -2.12 -21.55 3.26
CA ARG A 283 -3.37 -21.92 2.58
C ARG A 283 -3.21 -21.92 1.06
N ARG A 284 -2.55 -20.92 0.49
CA ARG A 284 -2.33 -20.84 -0.96
C ARG A 284 -1.48 -22.00 -1.48
N GLU A 285 -0.37 -22.30 -0.82
CA GLU A 285 0.62 -23.26 -1.31
C GLU A 285 0.27 -24.71 -0.97
N GLN A 286 -0.13 -24.97 0.28
CA GLN A 286 -0.30 -26.34 0.78
C GLN A 286 -1.71 -26.87 0.58
N VAL A 287 -2.73 -26.01 0.77
CA VAL A 287 -4.14 -26.42 0.68
C VAL A 287 -4.66 -26.26 -0.75
N LEU A 288 -4.60 -25.04 -1.29
CA LEU A 288 -5.20 -24.72 -2.59
C LEU A 288 -4.29 -25.03 -3.79
N LYS A 289 -2.98 -25.19 -3.57
CA LYS A 289 -1.95 -25.44 -4.61
C LYS A 289 -1.98 -24.41 -5.75
N LEU A 290 -2.18 -23.14 -5.40
CA LEU A 290 -2.27 -22.03 -6.35
C LEU A 290 -0.93 -21.31 -6.52
N ILE A 291 -0.69 -20.80 -7.73
CA ILE A 291 0.46 -19.96 -8.03
C ILE A 291 0.38 -18.63 -7.27
N LYS A 292 1.52 -17.96 -7.11
CA LYS A 292 1.59 -16.68 -6.39
C LYS A 292 1.05 -15.53 -7.26
N THR A 293 -0.13 -15.03 -6.92
CA THR A 293 -0.74 -13.81 -7.46
C THR A 293 -1.53 -13.10 -6.36
N HIS A 294 -1.80 -11.80 -6.50
CA HIS A 294 -2.49 -11.05 -5.44
C HIS A 294 -3.95 -11.50 -5.29
N TYR A 295 -4.62 -11.82 -6.41
CA TYR A 295 -5.99 -12.32 -6.36
C TYR A 295 -6.08 -13.73 -5.75
N PHE A 296 -5.08 -14.62 -5.96
CA PHE A 296 -5.05 -15.93 -5.29
C PHE A 296 -4.69 -15.84 -3.81
N ASP A 297 -3.83 -14.87 -3.43
CA ASP A 297 -3.63 -14.55 -2.02
C ASP A 297 -4.97 -14.10 -1.38
N ALA A 298 -5.75 -13.26 -2.07
CA ALA A 298 -7.09 -12.86 -1.60
C ALA A 298 -8.10 -14.03 -1.51
N VAL A 299 -8.05 -14.99 -2.45
CA VAL A 299 -8.85 -16.23 -2.37
C VAL A 299 -8.44 -17.04 -1.13
N ALA A 300 -7.14 -17.21 -0.89
CA ALA A 300 -6.63 -17.91 0.29
C ALA A 300 -7.02 -17.23 1.62
N ILE A 301 -7.10 -15.89 1.64
CA ILE A 301 -7.59 -15.12 2.80
C ILE A 301 -9.05 -15.45 3.10
N CYS A 302 -9.90 -15.59 2.07
CA CYS A 302 -11.32 -15.92 2.26
C CYS A 302 -11.53 -17.29 2.90
N CYS A 303 -10.72 -18.28 2.52
CA CYS A 303 -10.87 -19.68 2.93
C CYS A 303 -10.77 -19.91 4.44
N ARG A 304 -11.39 -20.99 4.92
CA ARG A 304 -11.09 -21.62 6.20
C ARG A 304 -9.99 -22.66 6.00
N ASP A 305 -9.35 -23.11 7.08
CA ASP A 305 -8.14 -23.93 7.02
C ASP A 305 -8.30 -25.23 6.22
N ASP A 306 -9.49 -25.86 6.25
CA ASP A 306 -9.76 -27.14 5.57
C ASP A 306 -10.68 -27.02 4.34
N GLN A 307 -10.91 -25.81 3.82
CA GLN A 307 -11.87 -25.58 2.75
C GLN A 307 -11.20 -25.60 1.37
N ASN A 308 -11.50 -26.64 0.58
CA ASN A 308 -11.24 -26.61 -0.86
C ASN A 308 -12.19 -25.64 -1.56
N VAL A 309 -11.66 -24.92 -2.54
CA VAL A 309 -12.41 -23.92 -3.30
C VAL A 309 -12.23 -24.15 -4.79
N GLU A 310 -13.34 -24.20 -5.51
CA GLU A 310 -13.36 -24.12 -6.96
C GLU A 310 -13.03 -22.69 -7.41
N VAL A 311 -11.89 -22.56 -8.07
CA VAL A 311 -11.37 -21.29 -8.59
C VAL A 311 -11.90 -21.06 -10.01
N GLU A 312 -12.33 -19.84 -10.34
CA GLU A 312 -12.58 -19.45 -11.73
C GLU A 312 -11.31 -18.89 -12.38
N ASP A 313 -11.05 -19.23 -13.65
CA ASP A 313 -9.91 -18.70 -14.42
C ASP A 313 -10.00 -17.19 -14.71
N ARG A 314 -11.12 -16.53 -14.37
CA ARG A 314 -11.40 -15.15 -14.76
C ARG A 314 -11.29 -14.20 -13.56
N PHE A 315 -10.44 -13.19 -13.69
CA PHE A 315 -10.28 -12.10 -12.73
C PHE A 315 -10.59 -10.73 -13.36
N PHE A 316 -10.77 -9.71 -12.51
CA PHE A 316 -11.10 -8.34 -12.88
C PHE A 316 -10.00 -7.34 -12.55
#